data_AF-A0A1H8G2I4-F1
#
_entry.id   AF-A0A1H8G2I4-F1
#
_cell.length_a   1.000
_cell.length_b   1.000
_cell.length_c   1.000
_cell.angle_alpha   90.00
_cell.angle_beta   90.00
_cell.angle_gamma   90.00
#
_symmetry.space_group_name_H-M   'P 1'
#
loop_
_entity.id
_entity.type
_entity.pdbx_description
1 polymer ?
#
loop_
_entity_poly.entity_id
_entity_poly.type
_entity_poly.pdbx_seq_one_letter_code
_entity_poly.pdbx_strand_id
1 'polypeptide(L)'
;MSTKSTEPTVLIHANLTEIQDTNRVRVAVAICENKPVMDVIAYIHQEMVSNAVGPDAAYIRDKLEPSWLRVVSPVAPVAGVIDSAEMLQAYYRFFQLVKPGSTWDHKKPILKGDPKKPMIPKEGFGKFTCDLDKHVRYQYDIWSNIHYGYVGLACGLPRWDLLAGGGGAQIYARTVPDGYWSRRFQELGDADFLAAFDDPADQEAIKIGFELWDSHKLSMTTKHILDIVRERFSRLSTEVCELRCVKHK
;
A
#
# COMPACT_ATOMS: atom_id res chain seq x y z
N MET A 1 26.81 -33.77 -31.19
CA MET A 1 25.37 -33.78 -31.51
C MET A 1 24.61 -33.50 -30.23
N SER A 2 23.91 -32.37 -30.19
CA SER A 2 23.27 -31.80 -29.00
C SER A 2 21.81 -32.23 -28.95
N THR A 3 21.35 -32.79 -27.83
CA THR A 3 19.94 -33.02 -27.54
C THR A 3 19.46 -31.92 -26.59
N LYS A 4 18.62 -31.02 -27.12
CA LYS A 4 17.96 -29.96 -26.34
C LYS A 4 16.74 -30.55 -25.63
N SER A 5 16.70 -30.33 -24.31
CA SER A 5 15.53 -30.44 -23.46
C SER A 5 14.56 -29.29 -23.78
N THR A 6 13.31 -29.61 -24.11
CA THR A 6 12.21 -28.66 -24.29
C THR A 6 11.42 -28.52 -22.98
N GLU A 7 11.41 -27.30 -22.43
CA GLU A 7 10.51 -26.88 -21.35
C GLU A 7 9.07 -26.66 -21.87
N PRO A 8 8.03 -26.80 -21.02
CA PRO A 8 6.65 -26.68 -21.44
C PRO A 8 6.19 -25.21 -21.55
N THR A 9 5.54 -24.91 -22.67
CA THR A 9 4.93 -23.62 -22.98
C THR A 9 3.75 -23.30 -22.05
N VAL A 10 3.80 -22.16 -21.38
CA VAL A 10 2.70 -21.61 -20.57
C VAL A 10 1.58 -21.13 -21.51
N LEU A 11 0.38 -21.69 -21.35
CA LEU A 11 -0.83 -21.31 -22.07
C LEU A 11 -1.39 -19.98 -21.54
N ILE A 12 -1.16 -18.91 -22.30
CA ILE A 12 -1.76 -17.58 -22.06
C ILE A 12 -3.21 -17.63 -22.55
N HIS A 13 -4.18 -17.48 -21.64
CA HIS A 13 -5.59 -17.31 -22.00
C HIS A 13 -5.81 -15.86 -22.45
N ALA A 14 -6.15 -15.66 -23.73
CA ALA A 14 -6.44 -14.35 -24.32
C ALA A 14 -7.96 -14.08 -24.30
N ASN A 15 -8.38 -12.94 -23.74
CA ASN A 15 -9.74 -12.42 -23.92
C ASN A 15 -9.78 -11.53 -25.18
N LEU A 16 -10.67 -11.86 -26.11
CA LEU A 16 -10.82 -11.22 -27.42
C LEU A 16 -11.85 -10.08 -27.35
N THR A 17 -11.48 -8.88 -27.80
CA THR A 17 -12.44 -7.83 -28.16
C THR A 17 -12.42 -7.64 -29.68
N GLU A 18 -13.53 -7.95 -30.35
CA GLU A 18 -13.68 -7.80 -31.81
C GLU A 18 -13.92 -6.34 -32.18
N ILE A 19 -13.05 -5.78 -33.02
CA ILE A 19 -13.30 -4.52 -33.73
C ILE A 19 -13.57 -4.90 -35.19
N GLN A 20 -14.82 -4.75 -35.64
CA GLN A 20 -15.21 -5.00 -37.02
C GLN A 20 -14.81 -3.80 -37.89
N ASP A 21 -13.76 -3.97 -38.68
CA ASP A 21 -13.45 -3.11 -39.83
C ASP A 21 -13.35 -3.96 -41.09
N THR A 22 -14.05 -3.52 -42.12
CA THR A 22 -14.31 -4.28 -43.34
C THR A 22 -13.01 -4.68 -44.06
N ASN A 23 -12.90 -5.97 -44.37
CA ASN A 23 -11.86 -6.65 -45.17
C ASN A 23 -10.52 -7.08 -44.56
N ARG A 24 -10.23 -6.89 -43.27
CA ARG A 24 -9.17 -7.65 -42.56
C ARG A 24 -9.52 -7.75 -41.07
N VAL A 25 -9.94 -8.92 -40.59
CA VAL A 25 -10.11 -9.15 -39.14
C VAL A 25 -8.75 -9.04 -38.48
N ARG A 26 -8.45 -7.88 -37.88
CA ARG A 26 -7.30 -7.69 -37.00
C ARG A 26 -7.81 -7.81 -35.58
N VAL A 27 -7.37 -8.84 -34.89
CA VAL A 27 -7.62 -8.97 -33.46
C VAL A 27 -6.55 -8.15 -32.73
N ALA A 28 -6.98 -7.15 -31.96
CA ALA A 28 -6.12 -6.51 -30.99
C ALA A 28 -6.08 -7.39 -29.74
N VAL A 29 -4.89 -7.83 -29.35
CA VAL A 29 -4.69 -8.55 -28.09
C VAL A 29 -4.01 -7.59 -27.12
N ALA A 30 -4.62 -7.39 -25.95
CA ALA A 30 -3.96 -6.70 -24.87
C ALA A 30 -2.83 -7.60 -24.35
N ILE A 31 -1.60 -7.11 -24.44
CA ILE A 31 -0.42 -7.81 -23.93
C ILE A 31 0.03 -7.06 -22.69
N CYS A 32 0.17 -7.81 -21.60
CA CYS A 32 0.70 -7.29 -20.36
C CYS A 32 1.85 -8.18 -19.90
N GLU A 33 3.07 -7.72 -20.13
CA GLU A 33 4.30 -8.50 -19.91
C GLU A 33 4.77 -8.46 -18.43
N ASN A 34 4.00 -7.81 -17.54
CA ASN A 34 4.30 -7.68 -16.11
C ASN A 34 3.74 -8.84 -15.28
N LYS A 35 4.34 -9.09 -14.11
CA LYS A 35 3.87 -10.15 -13.20
C LYS A 35 2.41 -9.91 -12.76
N PRO A 36 1.61 -10.96 -12.50
CA PRO A 36 0.22 -10.83 -12.09
C PRO A 36 0.04 -9.95 -10.84
N VAL A 37 -0.97 -9.08 -10.88
CA VAL A 37 -1.36 -8.21 -9.75
C VAL A 37 -1.71 -9.02 -8.50
N MET A 38 -2.24 -10.23 -8.68
CA MET A 38 -2.63 -11.08 -7.55
C MET A 38 -1.45 -11.53 -6.70
N ASP A 39 -0.25 -11.65 -7.27
CA ASP A 39 0.92 -12.10 -6.51
C ASP A 39 1.39 -11.02 -5.52
N VAL A 40 1.43 -9.75 -5.97
CA VAL A 40 1.76 -8.62 -5.09
C VAL A 40 0.63 -8.33 -4.10
N ILE A 41 -0.63 -8.52 -4.49
CA ILE A 41 -1.79 -8.39 -3.60
C ILE A 41 -1.72 -9.45 -2.48
N ALA A 42 -1.36 -10.69 -2.81
CA ALA A 42 -1.21 -11.75 -1.81
C ALA A 42 -0.10 -11.42 -0.80
N TYR A 43 1.04 -10.92 -1.30
CA TYR A 43 2.14 -10.46 -0.44
C TYR A 43 1.71 -9.31 0.46
N ILE A 44 1.14 -8.23 -0.09
CA ILE A 44 0.82 -7.04 0.69
C ILE A 44 -0.31 -7.31 1.69
N HIS A 45 -1.28 -8.16 1.34
CA HIS A 45 -2.32 -8.64 2.25
C HIS A 45 -1.71 -9.30 3.48
N GLN A 46 -0.75 -10.20 3.30
CA GLN A 46 -0.07 -10.87 4.41
C GLN A 46 0.67 -9.85 5.30
N GLU A 47 1.41 -8.92 4.71
CA GLU A 47 2.13 -7.88 5.47
C GLU A 47 1.17 -6.96 6.24
N MET A 48 0.03 -6.60 5.63
CA MET A 48 -0.99 -5.76 6.26
C MET A 48 -1.59 -6.44 7.49
N VAL A 49 -2.02 -7.69 7.35
CA VAL A 49 -2.63 -8.45 8.46
C VAL A 49 -1.59 -8.71 9.55
N SER A 50 -0.39 -9.18 9.18
CA SER A 50 0.67 -9.53 10.13
C SER A 50 1.15 -8.32 10.92
N ASN A 51 1.33 -7.17 10.27
CA ASN A 51 1.79 -5.97 10.94
C ASN A 51 0.70 -5.34 11.81
N ALA A 52 -0.57 -5.38 11.39
CA ALA A 52 -1.70 -4.86 12.16
C ALA A 52 -1.92 -5.57 13.50
N VAL A 53 -1.63 -6.88 13.57
CA VAL A 53 -1.69 -7.67 14.82
C VAL A 53 -0.34 -7.82 15.50
N GLY A 54 0.73 -7.32 14.88
CA GLY A 54 2.09 -7.50 15.35
C GLY A 54 2.39 -6.74 16.65
N PRO A 55 3.50 -7.07 17.31
CA PRO A 55 3.90 -6.44 18.58
C PRO A 55 4.12 -4.93 18.42
N ASP A 56 4.55 -4.48 17.25
CA ASP A 56 4.75 -3.07 16.93
C ASP A 56 3.46 -2.27 16.88
N ALA A 57 2.44 -2.78 16.18
CA ALA A 57 1.14 -2.13 16.15
C ALA A 57 0.48 -2.17 17.53
N ALA A 58 0.65 -3.25 18.29
CA ALA A 58 0.18 -3.34 19.67
C ALA A 58 0.85 -2.30 20.57
N TYR A 59 2.17 -2.13 20.47
CA TYR A 59 2.92 -1.12 21.22
C TYR A 59 2.46 0.29 20.88
N ILE A 60 2.35 0.63 19.59
CA ILE A 60 1.90 1.98 19.17
C ILE A 60 0.49 2.24 19.69
N ARG A 61 -0.43 1.27 19.55
CA ARG A 61 -1.81 1.41 20.02
C ARG A 61 -1.92 1.57 21.53
N ASP A 62 -1.14 0.82 22.31
CA ASP A 62 -1.10 0.97 23.78
C ASP A 62 -0.64 2.37 24.19
N LYS A 63 0.32 2.96 23.47
CA LYS A 63 0.80 4.32 23.75
C LYS A 63 -0.14 5.43 23.29
N LEU A 64 -0.97 5.19 22.28
CA LEU A 64 -1.99 6.14 21.83
C LEU A 64 -3.29 6.04 22.63
N GLU A 65 -3.65 4.85 23.12
CA GLU A 65 -4.81 4.61 23.99
C GLU A 65 -4.42 3.76 25.23
N PRO A 66 -3.74 4.35 26.23
CA PRO A 66 -3.30 3.60 27.40
C PRO A 66 -4.46 2.94 28.14
N SER A 67 -4.31 1.65 28.46
CA SER A 67 -5.34 0.85 29.11
C SER A 67 -5.83 1.40 30.47
N TRP A 68 -4.98 2.13 31.20
CA TRP A 68 -5.34 2.77 32.47
C TRP A 68 -6.38 3.89 32.32
N LEU A 69 -6.38 4.63 31.20
CA LEU A 69 -7.37 5.68 30.92
C LEU A 69 -8.80 5.12 30.85
N ARG A 70 -8.95 3.85 30.44
CA ARG A 70 -10.24 3.14 30.41
C ARG A 70 -10.73 2.72 31.80
N VAL A 71 -9.82 2.62 32.79
CA VAL A 71 -10.14 2.20 34.17
C VAL A 71 -10.54 3.40 35.04
N VAL A 72 -9.94 4.58 34.80
CA VAL A 72 -10.19 5.76 35.65
C VAL A 72 -11.35 6.67 35.21
N SER A 73 -11.93 6.48 34.02
CA SER A 73 -13.10 7.28 33.58
C SER A 73 -14.20 6.42 32.92
N PRO A 74 -15.20 5.95 33.70
CA PRO A 74 -16.37 5.27 33.15
C PRO A 74 -17.47 6.22 32.65
N VAL A 75 -17.32 7.55 32.81
CA VAL A 75 -18.31 8.56 32.41
C VAL A 75 -17.58 9.89 32.09
N ALA A 76 -17.59 10.30 30.81
CA ALA A 76 -17.07 11.57 30.26
C ALA A 76 -15.55 11.65 29.93
N PRO A 77 -15.17 12.47 28.92
CA PRO A 77 -13.92 12.33 28.18
C PRO A 77 -12.74 12.84 29.00
N VAL A 78 -11.71 12.01 29.17
CA VAL A 78 -10.40 12.46 29.69
C VAL A 78 -9.68 13.20 28.57
N ALA A 79 -10.22 14.35 28.18
CA ALA A 79 -9.53 15.28 27.31
C ALA A 79 -8.38 15.89 28.12
N GLY A 80 -7.15 15.41 27.90
CA GLY A 80 -5.94 16.13 28.32
C GLY A 80 -4.79 15.35 28.94
N VAL A 81 -4.81 14.02 29.04
CA VAL A 81 -3.67 13.27 29.63
C VAL A 81 -3.34 12.01 28.82
N ILE A 82 -3.09 12.13 27.52
CA ILE A 82 -2.06 11.26 26.92
C ILE A 82 -0.75 11.91 27.31
N ASP A 83 0.13 11.20 28.03
CA ASP A 83 1.46 11.71 28.32
C ASP A 83 2.15 12.00 26.97
N SER A 84 2.52 13.26 26.75
CA SER A 84 3.23 13.70 25.55
C SER A 84 4.46 12.83 25.24
N ALA A 85 5.08 12.22 26.26
CA ALA A 85 6.17 11.27 26.10
C ALA A 85 5.72 9.92 25.50
N GLU A 86 4.58 9.36 25.93
CA GLU A 86 4.04 8.11 25.38
C GLU A 86 3.57 8.30 23.94
N MET A 87 2.88 9.39 23.66
CA MET A 87 2.52 9.76 22.29
C MET A 87 3.78 9.86 21.43
N LEU A 88 4.81 10.58 21.88
CA LEU A 88 6.07 10.70 21.14
C LEU A 88 6.72 9.34 20.85
N GLN A 89 6.68 8.41 21.81
CA GLN A 89 7.16 7.04 21.62
C GLN A 89 6.38 6.30 20.53
N ALA A 90 5.05 6.46 20.50
CA ALA A 90 4.18 5.85 19.49
C ALA A 90 4.54 6.33 18.07
N TYR A 91 4.62 7.65 17.87
CA TYR A 91 4.97 8.24 16.56
C TYR A 91 6.42 7.92 16.17
N TYR A 92 7.36 7.96 17.12
CA TYR A 92 8.74 7.59 16.85
C TYR A 92 8.85 6.12 16.43
N ARG A 93 8.13 5.21 17.12
CA ARG A 93 8.11 3.78 16.73
C ARG A 93 7.53 3.60 15.34
N PHE A 94 6.38 4.23 15.05
CA PHE A 94 5.78 4.17 13.72
C PHE A 94 6.74 4.67 12.64
N PHE A 95 7.36 5.84 12.84
CA PHE A 95 8.37 6.40 11.92
C PHE A 95 9.52 5.44 11.64
N GLN A 96 10.11 4.83 12.69
CA GLN A 96 11.21 3.87 12.50
C GLN A 96 10.82 2.65 11.68
N LEU A 97 9.53 2.29 11.67
CA LEU A 97 9.00 1.15 10.94
C LEU A 97 8.64 1.47 9.50
N VAL A 98 8.31 2.72 9.16
CA VAL A 98 7.83 3.12 7.82
C VAL A 98 8.83 3.95 7.01
N LYS A 99 9.88 4.49 7.64
CA LYS A 99 10.91 5.26 6.93
C LYS A 99 11.58 4.43 5.81
N PRO A 100 12.06 5.05 4.72
CA PRO A 100 12.81 4.39 3.66
C PRO A 100 13.79 3.29 4.13
N GLY A 101 13.62 2.08 3.59
CA GLY A 101 14.45 0.91 3.88
C GLY A 101 14.18 0.21 5.22
N SER A 102 13.15 0.62 5.97
CA SER A 102 12.74 -0.06 7.19
C SER A 102 11.75 -1.21 6.92
N THR A 103 11.29 -1.90 7.97
CA THR A 103 10.59 -3.18 7.86
C THR A 103 9.18 -3.08 7.26
N TRP A 104 8.51 -1.92 7.38
CA TRP A 104 7.21 -1.64 6.77
C TRP A 104 7.32 -0.78 5.50
N ASP A 105 8.53 -0.43 5.05
CA ASP A 105 8.75 0.09 3.71
C ASP A 105 8.86 -1.07 2.71
N HIS A 106 7.81 -1.26 1.91
CA HIS A 106 7.74 -2.35 0.93
C HIS A 106 8.14 -1.92 -0.47
N LYS A 107 8.45 -0.63 -0.70
CA LYS A 107 8.77 -0.11 -2.05
C LYS A 107 9.96 -0.84 -2.67
N LYS A 108 11.09 -0.95 -1.94
CA LYS A 108 12.29 -1.65 -2.43
C LYS A 108 12.09 -3.17 -2.55
N PRO A 109 11.54 -3.88 -1.53
CA PRO A 109 11.22 -5.30 -1.66
C PRO A 109 10.35 -5.62 -2.87
N ILE A 110 9.25 -4.89 -3.10
CA ILE A 110 8.36 -5.12 -4.25
C ILE A 110 9.10 -4.86 -5.57
N LEU A 111 9.87 -3.78 -5.65
CA LEU A 111 10.54 -3.40 -6.90
C LEU A 111 11.69 -4.35 -7.29
N LYS A 112 12.50 -4.79 -6.31
CA LYS A 112 13.80 -5.45 -6.56
C LYS A 112 13.97 -6.82 -5.91
N GLY A 113 13.00 -7.26 -5.11
CA GLY A 113 13.10 -8.47 -4.31
C GLY A 113 13.70 -8.22 -2.93
N ASP A 114 13.48 -9.17 -2.02
CA ASP A 114 14.14 -9.24 -0.72
C ASP A 114 14.28 -10.72 -0.32
N PRO A 115 15.51 -11.25 -0.14
CA PRO A 115 15.71 -12.65 0.26
C PRO A 115 15.08 -13.00 1.62
N LYS A 116 14.74 -12.01 2.46
CA LYS A 116 14.06 -12.20 3.74
C LYS A 116 12.53 -12.34 3.59
N LYS A 117 11.97 -12.04 2.42
CA LYS A 117 10.52 -12.05 2.17
C LYS A 117 10.17 -13.12 1.12
N PRO A 118 9.85 -14.36 1.54
CA PRO A 118 9.74 -15.51 0.63
C PRO A 118 8.57 -15.43 -0.37
N MET A 119 7.56 -14.59 -0.11
CA MET A 119 6.46 -14.34 -1.05
C MET A 119 6.84 -13.36 -2.18
N ILE A 120 8.01 -12.71 -2.10
CA ILE A 120 8.51 -11.84 -3.16
C ILE A 120 9.49 -12.65 -4.03
N PRO A 121 9.37 -12.58 -5.37
CA PRO A 121 10.39 -13.13 -6.27
C PRO A 121 11.79 -12.55 -5.97
N LYS A 122 12.86 -13.31 -6.26
CA LYS A 122 14.23 -12.85 -5.99
C LYS A 122 14.57 -11.55 -6.70
N GLU A 123 14.00 -11.35 -7.88
CA GLU A 123 14.13 -10.16 -8.71
C GLU A 123 13.07 -9.08 -8.43
N GLY A 124 12.14 -9.33 -7.50
CA GLY A 124 10.98 -8.49 -7.24
C GLY A 124 9.83 -8.70 -8.23
N PHE A 125 8.75 -7.96 -8.02
CA PHE A 125 7.64 -7.89 -8.97
C PHE A 125 7.93 -6.96 -10.15
N GLY A 126 8.88 -6.04 -9.98
CA GLY A 126 9.25 -5.02 -10.95
C GLY A 126 8.46 -3.71 -10.74
N LYS A 127 8.61 -2.77 -11.69
CA LYS A 127 7.98 -1.44 -11.59
C LYS A 127 6.45 -1.47 -11.69
N PHE A 128 5.92 -2.47 -12.37
CA PHE A 128 4.51 -2.62 -12.63
C PHE A 128 4.05 -4.05 -12.38
N THR A 129 2.80 -4.19 -11.98
CA THR A 129 2.09 -5.46 -11.86
C THR A 129 0.78 -5.42 -12.63
N CYS A 130 0.36 -6.55 -13.18
CA CYS A 130 -0.65 -6.60 -14.22
C CYS A 130 -2.00 -7.15 -13.77
N ASP A 131 -3.06 -6.41 -14.06
CA ASP A 131 -4.42 -6.93 -14.08
C ASP A 131 -4.86 -7.18 -15.53
N LEU A 132 -4.69 -8.44 -15.96
CA LEU A 132 -4.99 -8.83 -17.33
C LEU A 132 -6.49 -8.69 -17.66
N ASP A 133 -7.39 -8.86 -16.68
CA ASP A 133 -8.83 -8.74 -16.90
C ASP A 133 -9.27 -7.29 -17.17
N LYS A 134 -8.55 -6.34 -16.56
CA LYS A 134 -8.81 -4.90 -16.76
C LYS A 134 -7.92 -4.27 -17.81
N HIS A 135 -6.91 -4.99 -18.30
CA HIS A 135 -5.89 -4.45 -19.20
C HIS A 135 -5.23 -3.19 -18.62
N VAL A 136 -4.94 -3.22 -17.32
CA VAL A 136 -4.28 -2.14 -16.57
C VAL A 136 -3.09 -2.70 -15.82
N ARG A 137 -2.01 -1.91 -15.74
CA ARG A 137 -0.85 -2.17 -14.89
C ARG A 137 -0.72 -1.12 -13.79
N TYR A 138 -0.39 -1.56 -12.59
CA TYR A 138 -0.29 -0.74 -11.37
C TYR A 138 1.17 -0.54 -11.00
N GLN A 139 1.58 0.69 -10.74
CA GLN A 139 2.93 1.00 -10.22
C GLN A 139 3.16 0.36 -8.85
N TYR A 140 4.43 0.04 -8.58
CA TYR A 140 4.86 -0.74 -7.42
C TYR A 140 4.66 -0.02 -6.07
N ASP A 141 4.65 1.32 -6.07
CA ASP A 141 4.51 2.18 -4.89
C ASP A 141 3.11 2.11 -4.26
N ILE A 142 2.07 1.96 -5.09
CA ILE A 142 0.66 1.81 -4.68
C ILE A 142 0.52 0.83 -3.52
N TRP A 143 1.15 -0.34 -3.62
CA TRP A 143 1.00 -1.40 -2.62
C TRP A 143 1.57 -1.02 -1.26
N SER A 144 2.75 -0.39 -1.23
CA SER A 144 3.35 0.08 0.01
C SER A 144 2.53 1.21 0.64
N ASN A 145 1.91 2.06 -0.17
CA ASN A 145 1.06 3.16 0.30
C ASN A 145 -0.29 2.66 0.85
N ILE A 146 -0.90 1.64 0.22
CA ILE A 146 -2.08 0.94 0.77
C ILE A 146 -1.75 0.31 2.13
N HIS A 147 -0.60 -0.37 2.23
CA HIS A 147 -0.13 -0.96 3.49
C HIS A 147 0.04 0.10 4.57
N TYR A 148 0.72 1.20 4.26
CA TYR A 148 0.94 2.32 5.17
C TYR A 148 -0.38 2.87 5.74
N GLY A 149 -1.37 3.12 4.88
CA GLY A 149 -2.68 3.62 5.31
C GLY A 149 -3.42 2.63 6.22
N TYR A 150 -3.46 1.36 5.82
CA TYR A 150 -4.15 0.30 6.56
C TYR A 150 -3.52 0.04 7.93
N VAL A 151 -2.20 -0.15 7.99
CA VAL A 151 -1.50 -0.45 9.24
C VAL A 151 -1.46 0.79 10.14
N GLY A 152 -1.34 1.98 9.58
CA GLY A 152 -1.45 3.23 10.33
C GLY A 152 -2.76 3.33 11.12
N LEU A 153 -3.91 3.06 10.49
CA LEU A 153 -5.18 3.02 11.20
C LEU A 153 -5.29 1.84 12.17
N ALA A 154 -4.66 0.70 11.87
CA ALA A 154 -4.62 -0.43 12.80
C ALA A 154 -3.84 -0.14 14.10
N CYS A 155 -2.82 0.72 14.00
CA CYS A 155 -2.09 1.26 15.14
C CYS A 155 -2.89 2.30 15.94
N GLY A 156 -4.02 2.80 15.42
CA GLY A 156 -4.80 3.86 16.04
C GLY A 156 -4.35 5.29 15.68
N LEU A 157 -3.47 5.43 14.68
CA LEU A 157 -3.10 6.76 14.19
C LEU A 157 -4.27 7.39 13.43
N PRO A 158 -4.47 8.70 13.55
CA PRO A 158 -5.55 9.36 12.85
C PRO A 158 -5.23 9.60 11.37
N ARG A 159 -6.26 9.61 10.53
CA ARG A 159 -6.14 9.76 9.07
C ARG A 159 -5.36 11.01 8.64
N TRP A 160 -5.56 12.13 9.34
CA TRP A 160 -4.88 13.39 8.99
C TRP A 160 -3.37 13.32 9.21
N ASP A 161 -2.90 12.58 10.21
CA ASP A 161 -1.45 12.39 10.43
C ASP A 161 -0.86 11.48 9.37
N LEU A 162 -1.59 10.44 8.97
CA LEU A 162 -1.17 9.53 7.92
C LEU A 162 -1.14 10.20 6.55
N LEU A 163 -2.12 11.05 6.21
CA LEU A 163 -2.16 11.74 4.91
C LEU A 163 -1.19 12.89 4.79
N ALA A 164 -0.87 13.56 5.89
CA ALA A 164 -0.04 14.75 5.83
C ALA A 164 1.44 14.50 6.11
N GLY A 165 1.88 13.23 6.08
CA GLY A 165 3.22 12.85 6.53
C GLY A 165 3.54 13.36 7.94
N GLY A 166 2.52 13.50 8.81
CA GLY A 166 2.62 14.22 10.07
C GLY A 166 2.70 15.75 9.92
N GLY A 167 1.73 16.36 9.25
CA GLY A 167 1.64 17.82 9.13
C GLY A 167 0.22 18.39 8.98
N GLY A 168 -0.83 17.57 9.10
CA GLY A 168 -2.13 17.86 8.47
C GLY A 168 -3.13 18.61 9.32
N ALA A 169 -2.92 18.66 10.63
CA ALA A 169 -3.82 19.35 11.55
C ALA A 169 -3.12 19.58 12.89
N GLN A 170 -2.76 20.80 13.24
CA GLN A 170 -2.60 21.24 14.64
C GLN A 170 -3.89 21.06 15.51
N ILE A 171 -4.89 20.29 15.06
CA ILE A 171 -6.32 20.59 15.21
C ILE A 171 -7.11 19.36 15.68
N TYR A 172 -7.04 19.07 16.97
CA TYR A 172 -8.27 18.77 17.73
C TYR A 172 -8.09 19.18 19.20
N ALA A 173 -6.86 19.20 19.72
CA ALA A 173 -6.59 19.53 21.12
C ALA A 173 -5.95 20.91 21.41
N ARG A 174 -5.60 21.73 20.40
CA ARG A 174 -4.85 23.01 20.58
C ARG A 174 -3.56 22.87 21.42
N THR A 175 -2.85 21.75 21.36
CA THR A 175 -1.64 21.53 22.19
C THR A 175 -0.33 21.40 21.41
N VAL A 176 -0.37 21.30 20.07
CA VAL A 176 0.84 21.04 19.28
C VAL A 176 1.16 22.26 18.40
N PRO A 177 2.31 22.95 18.59
CA PRO A 177 2.67 24.15 17.84
C PRO A 177 2.74 23.93 16.33
N ASP A 178 2.44 24.98 15.58
CA ASP A 178 2.40 24.93 14.13
C ASP A 178 3.69 24.40 13.50
N GLY A 179 3.60 23.32 12.71
CA GLY A 179 4.76 22.68 12.08
C GLY A 179 5.61 21.85 13.04
N TYR A 180 5.12 21.51 14.24
CA TYR A 180 5.84 20.68 15.21
C TYR A 180 6.27 19.34 14.63
N TRP A 181 5.36 18.61 14.01
CA TRP A 181 5.66 17.32 13.41
C TRP A 181 6.52 17.44 12.16
N SER A 182 6.28 18.44 11.30
CA SER A 182 7.15 18.73 10.15
C SER A 182 8.59 19.04 10.59
N ARG A 183 8.78 19.86 11.63
CA ARG A 183 10.10 20.12 12.23
C ARG A 183 10.68 18.85 12.86
N ARG A 184 9.85 18.04 13.54
CA ARG A 184 10.31 16.81 14.19
C ARG A 184 10.74 15.75 13.17
N PHE A 185 10.05 15.62 12.04
CA PHE A 185 10.45 14.73 10.95
C PHE A 185 11.66 15.26 10.17
N GLN A 186 11.80 16.59 10.03
CA GLN A 186 13.03 17.21 9.53
C GLN A 186 14.23 16.98 10.47
N GLU A 187 14.05 17.06 11.79
CA GLU A 187 15.06 16.70 12.80
C GLU A 187 15.41 15.20 12.79
N LEU A 188 14.45 14.34 12.46
CA LEU A 188 14.67 12.91 12.25
C LEU A 188 15.35 12.60 10.89
N GLY A 189 15.50 13.60 10.02
CA GLY A 189 16.39 13.60 8.86
C GLY A 189 15.83 13.00 7.57
N ASP A 190 14.51 12.93 7.39
CA ASP A 190 13.90 12.22 6.25
C ASP A 190 12.84 13.07 5.51
N ALA A 191 13.31 14.11 4.81
CA ALA A 191 12.44 14.96 3.97
C ALA A 191 11.83 14.21 2.78
N ASP A 192 12.49 13.15 2.31
CA ASP A 192 12.02 12.28 1.24
C ASP A 192 10.74 11.53 1.64
N PHE A 193 10.62 11.15 2.92
CA PHE A 193 9.38 10.58 3.46
C PHE A 193 8.18 11.54 3.35
N LEU A 194 8.37 12.84 3.61
CA LEU A 194 7.30 13.83 3.48
C LEU A 194 6.90 14.07 2.02
N ALA A 195 7.89 14.24 1.15
CA ALA A 195 7.65 14.46 -0.29
C ALA A 195 6.92 13.27 -0.95
N ALA A 196 7.07 12.06 -0.41
CA ALA A 196 6.36 10.87 -0.88
C ALA A 196 4.85 10.88 -0.61
N PHE A 197 4.30 11.87 0.11
CA PHE A 197 2.87 12.00 0.38
C PHE A 197 2.19 13.19 -0.32
N ASP A 198 2.95 13.96 -1.10
CA ASP A 198 2.42 15.12 -1.84
C ASP A 198 1.75 14.72 -3.17
N ASP A 199 1.97 13.50 -3.67
CA ASP A 199 1.34 13.00 -4.90
C ASP A 199 -0.13 12.58 -4.65
N PRO A 200 -1.11 13.10 -5.42
CA PRO A 200 -2.52 12.73 -5.28
C PRO A 200 -2.81 11.22 -5.42
N ALA A 201 -2.08 10.51 -6.26
CA ALA A 201 -2.23 9.06 -6.45
C ALA A 201 -1.70 8.28 -5.25
N ASP A 202 -0.63 8.75 -4.62
CA ASP A 202 -0.13 8.20 -3.36
C ASP A 202 -1.14 8.39 -2.22
N GLN A 203 -1.73 9.58 -2.12
CA GLN A 203 -2.82 9.82 -1.16
C GLN A 203 -4.04 8.95 -1.41
N GLU A 204 -4.40 8.68 -2.67
CA GLU A 204 -5.51 7.77 -2.98
C GLU A 204 -5.19 6.34 -2.55
N ALA A 205 -3.98 5.85 -2.80
CA ALA A 205 -3.54 4.53 -2.33
C ALA A 205 -3.61 4.43 -0.79
N ILE A 206 -3.23 5.47 -0.06
CA ILE A 206 -3.36 5.51 1.41
C ILE A 206 -4.82 5.47 1.84
N LYS A 207 -5.71 6.22 1.17
CA LYS A 207 -7.15 6.21 1.44
C LYS A 207 -7.78 4.85 1.19
N ILE A 208 -7.32 4.10 0.18
CA ILE A 208 -7.71 2.70 -0.02
C ILE A 208 -7.35 1.87 1.22
N GLY A 209 -6.14 2.04 1.75
CA GLY A 209 -5.73 1.40 3.01
C GLY A 209 -6.67 1.72 4.18
N PHE A 210 -7.13 2.97 4.28
CA PHE A 210 -8.08 3.38 5.30
C PHE A 210 -9.41 2.63 5.18
N GLU A 211 -9.97 2.60 3.98
CA GLU A 211 -11.26 1.99 3.71
C GLU A 211 -11.26 0.48 3.95
N LEU A 212 -10.17 -0.18 3.57
CA LEU A 212 -9.97 -1.60 3.85
C LEU A 212 -9.96 -1.88 5.36
N TRP A 213 -9.29 -1.02 6.15
CA TRP A 213 -9.30 -1.15 7.61
C TRP A 213 -10.68 -0.87 8.20
N ASP A 214 -11.37 0.18 7.76
CA ASP A 214 -12.69 0.54 8.27
C ASP A 214 -13.74 -0.53 8.00
N SER A 215 -13.77 -1.02 6.76
CA SER A 215 -14.81 -1.94 6.29
C SER A 215 -14.59 -3.38 6.74
N HIS A 216 -13.32 -3.80 6.87
CA HIS A 216 -13.01 -5.22 7.06
C HIS A 216 -12.13 -5.52 8.26
N LYS A 217 -11.36 -4.55 8.77
CA LYS A 217 -10.34 -4.79 9.82
C LYS A 217 -9.51 -6.03 9.43
N LEU A 218 -9.25 -6.93 10.38
CA LEU A 218 -8.50 -8.16 10.17
C LEU A 218 -9.20 -9.19 9.26
N SER A 219 -10.50 -9.03 8.97
CA SER A 219 -11.24 -9.89 8.04
C SER A 219 -11.07 -9.47 6.57
N MET A 220 -10.17 -8.53 6.27
CA MET A 220 -9.80 -8.15 4.91
C MET A 220 -9.26 -9.37 4.13
N THR A 221 -9.63 -9.47 2.85
CA THR A 221 -9.17 -10.52 1.93
C THR A 221 -8.43 -9.90 0.74
N THR A 222 -7.66 -10.71 0.01
CA THR A 222 -7.02 -10.29 -1.25
C THR A 222 -8.04 -9.82 -2.29
N LYS A 223 -9.24 -10.40 -2.29
CA LYS A 223 -10.34 -9.97 -3.17
C LYS A 223 -10.78 -8.54 -2.87
N HIS A 224 -10.92 -8.16 -1.60
CA HIS A 224 -11.28 -6.79 -1.23
C HIS A 224 -10.26 -5.78 -1.76
N ILE A 225 -8.95 -6.10 -1.68
CA ILE A 225 -7.88 -5.27 -2.23
C ILE A 225 -8.01 -5.17 -3.76
N LEU A 226 -8.20 -6.30 -4.45
CA LEU A 226 -8.36 -6.31 -5.90
C LEU A 226 -9.57 -5.48 -6.37
N ASP A 227 -10.72 -5.65 -5.71
CA ASP A 227 -11.96 -4.97 -6.08
C ASP A 227 -11.81 -3.45 -5.95
N ILE A 228 -11.25 -2.97 -4.83
CA ILE A 228 -11.14 -1.52 -4.59
C ILE A 228 -10.08 -0.85 -5.48
N VAL A 229 -8.95 -1.51 -5.79
CA VAL A 229 -7.98 -0.94 -6.74
C VAL A 229 -8.54 -0.92 -8.17
N ARG A 230 -9.37 -1.91 -8.53
CA ARG A 230 -10.10 -1.93 -9.81
C ARG A 230 -11.17 -0.84 -9.90
N GLU A 231 -11.82 -0.50 -8.80
CA GLU A 231 -12.79 0.59 -8.75
C GLU A 231 -12.11 1.96 -8.93
N ARG A 232 -10.90 2.11 -8.39
CA ARG A 232 -10.21 3.40 -8.26
C ARG A 232 -8.99 3.56 -9.16
N PHE A 233 -8.77 2.65 -10.10
CA PHE A 233 -7.55 2.62 -10.91
C PHE A 233 -7.25 3.96 -11.62
N SER A 234 -8.27 4.72 -12.02
CA SER A 234 -8.12 6.03 -12.67
C SER A 234 -7.59 7.14 -11.76
N ARG A 235 -7.56 6.92 -10.43
CA ARG A 235 -7.00 7.83 -9.42
C ARG A 235 -5.69 7.33 -8.84
N LEU A 236 -5.22 6.17 -9.29
CA LEU A 236 -3.97 5.54 -8.89
C LEU A 236 -2.93 5.70 -10.01
N SER A 237 -1.65 5.51 -9.67
CA SER A 237 -0.53 5.45 -10.60
C SER A 237 -0.60 4.22 -11.50
N THR A 238 -1.47 4.27 -12.51
CA THR A 238 -1.78 3.16 -13.42
C THR A 238 -1.53 3.50 -14.87
N GLU A 239 -1.30 2.47 -15.68
CA GLU A 239 -1.14 2.59 -17.13
C GLU A 239 -1.98 1.52 -17.83
N VAL A 240 -2.52 1.83 -19.01
CA VAL A 240 -3.22 0.85 -19.84
C VAL A 240 -2.19 -0.10 -20.46
N CYS A 241 -2.49 -1.39 -20.50
CA CYS A 241 -1.65 -2.37 -21.17
C CYS A 241 -1.54 -2.08 -22.67
N GLU A 242 -0.41 -2.40 -23.27
CA GLU A 242 -0.22 -2.22 -24.71
C GLU A 242 -1.18 -3.13 -25.50
N LEU A 243 -1.89 -2.55 -26.47
CA LEU A 243 -2.63 -3.29 -27.47
C LEU A 243 -1.69 -3.62 -28.62
N ARG A 244 -1.42 -4.91 -28.86
CA ARG A 244 -0.72 -5.33 -30.08
C ARG A 244 -1.73 -5.91 -31.08
N CYS A 245 -1.75 -5.34 -32.28
CA CYS A 245 -2.48 -5.93 -33.41
C CYS A 245 -1.70 -7.14 -33.92
N VAL A 246 -2.28 -8.34 -33.80
CA VAL A 246 -1.68 -9.56 -34.35
C VAL A 246 -2.35 -9.86 -35.70
N LYS A 247 -1.55 -10.08 -36.75
CA LYS A 247 -2.09 -10.57 -38.02
C LYS A 247 -2.42 -12.06 -37.86
N HIS A 248 -3.70 -12.42 -38.02
CA HIS A 248 -4.07 -13.82 -38.18
C HIS A 248 -3.42 -14.35 -39.47
N LYS A 249 -2.72 -15.49 -39.37
CA LYS A 249 -2.18 -16.24 -40.52
C LYS A 249 -3.30 -16.98 -41.22
#